data_AF-A0A7V0VDF1-F1
#
_entry.id   AF-A0A7V0VDF1-F1
#
_cell.length_a   1.000
_cell.length_b   1.000
_cell.length_c   1.000
_cell.angle_alpha   90.00
_cell.angle_beta   90.00
_cell.angle_gamma   90.00
#
_symmetry.space_group_name_H-M   'P 1'
#
loop_
_entity.id
_entity.type
_entity.pdbx_description
1 polymer ?
#
loop_
_entity_poly.entity_id
_entity_poly.type
_entity_poly.pdbx_seq_one_letter_code
_entity_poly.pdbx_strand_id
1 'polypeptide(L)' 'TLVNEPKQIGEYEIEFDADKYNLSSGVYIYKLKNNSFVQSKKFILMK' A
#
# COMPACT_ATOMS: atom_id res chain seq x y z
N THR A 1 -9.19 -0.43 -0.63
CA THR A 1 -8.12 0.41 -0.04
C THR A 1 -7.52 -0.39 1.11
N LEU A 2 -6.20 -0.59 1.15
CA LEU A 2 -5.59 -1.47 2.15
C LEU A 2 -5.69 -0.87 3.56
N VAL A 3 -5.48 0.45 3.66
CA VAL A 3 -5.70 1.26 4.87
C VAL A 3 -6.28 2.61 4.44
N ASN A 4 -7.36 3.06 5.08
CA ASN A 4 -8.01 4.35 4.79
C ASN A 4 -8.72 4.92 6.03
N GLU A 5 -8.02 4.90 7.16
CA GLU A 5 -8.54 5.37 8.45
C GLU A 5 -7.63 6.43 9.03
N PRO A 6 -8.16 7.40 9.80
CA PRO A 6 -7.34 8.34 10.54
C PRO A 6 -6.49 7.58 11.57
N LYS A 7 -5.18 7.82 11.53
CA LYS A 7 -4.22 7.29 12.49
C LYS A 7 -3.65 8.44 13.31
N GLN A 8 -3.29 8.17 14.57
CA GLN A 8 -2.60 9.15 15.40
C GLN A 8 -1.17 9.38 14.88
N ILE A 9 -0.43 10.30 15.51
CA ILE A 9 0.97 10.49 15.15
C ILE A 9 1.79 9.28 15.63
N GLY A 10 2.68 8.78 14.77
CA GLY A 10 3.50 7.62 15.06
C GLY A 10 3.99 6.92 13.80
N GLU A 11 4.79 5.87 14.01
CA GLU A 11 5.23 4.97 12.95
C GLU A 11 4.24 3.81 12.82
N TYR A 12 3.97 3.41 11.58
CA TYR A 12 3.04 2.33 11.27
C TYR A 12 3.66 1.39 10.25
N GLU A 13 3.58 0.10 10.54
CA GLU A 13 3.96 -0.98 9.64
C GLU A 13 2.70 -1.76 9.26
N ILE A 14 2.59 -2.13 7.99
CA ILE A 14 1.47 -2.88 7.44
C ILE A 14 2.04 -4.00 6.61
N GLU A 15 1.62 -5.22 6.91
CA GLU A 15 1.90 -6.39 6.09
C GLU A 15 0.87 -6.50 4.97
N PHE A 16 1.35 -6.67 3.74
CA PHE A 16 0.51 -6.84 2.56
C PHE A 16 0.73 -8.23 1.97
N ASP A 17 -0.30 -9.07 2.08
CA ASP A 17 -0.35 -10.38 1.44
C ASP A 17 -1.04 -10.28 0.07
N ALA A 18 -0.27 -10.49 -1.00
CA ALA A 18 -0.75 -10.47 -2.37
C ALA A 18 -1.59 -11.72 -2.73
N ASP A 19 -1.38 -12.85 -2.06
CA ASP A 19 -2.08 -14.10 -2.32
C ASP A 19 -3.52 -14.06 -1.84
N LYS A 20 -3.76 -13.39 -0.72
CA LYS A 20 -5.12 -13.11 -0.22
C LYS A 20 -6.03 -12.43 -1.26
N TYR A 21 -5.46 -11.67 -2.19
CA TYR A 21 -6.19 -10.97 -3.25
C TYR A 21 -6.02 -11.62 -4.63
N ASN A 22 -5.39 -12.80 -4.70
CA ASN A 22 -5.09 -13.54 -5.92
C ASN A 22 -4.44 -12.66 -7.01
N LEU A 23 -3.49 -11.81 -6.61
CA LEU A 23 -2.78 -10.95 -7.55
C LEU A 23 -1.82 -11.77 -8.42
N SER A 24 -1.77 -11.42 -9.71
CA SER A 24 -0.85 -12.00 -10.69
C SER A 24 0.51 -11.30 -10.66
N SER A 25 1.56 -11.93 -11.19
CA SER A 25 2.85 -11.26 -11.39
C SER A 25 2.67 -9.96 -12.18
N GLY A 26 3.29 -8.87 -11.73
CA GLY A 26 3.09 -7.55 -12.33
C GLY A 26 3.60 -6.39 -11.48
N VAL A 27 3.43 -5.18 -12.02
CA VAL A 27 3.77 -3.93 -11.34
C VAL A 27 2.51 -3.31 -10.76
N TYR A 28 2.50 -3.11 -9.44
CA TYR A 28 1.43 -2.49 -8.69
C TYR A 28 1.88 -1.12 -8.18
N ILE A 29 1.07 -0.10 -8.40
CA ILE A 29 1.36 1.25 -7.88
C ILE A 29 0.44 1.50 -6.70
N TYR A 30 1.02 1.93 -5.59
CA TYR A 30 0.29 2.33 -4.40
C TYR A 30 0.65 3.74 -3.98
N LYS A 31 -0.29 4.41 -3.32
CA LYS A 31 -0.16 5.81 -2.90
C LYS A 31 -0.42 5.94 -1.40
N LEU A 32 0.46 6.67 -0.73
CA LEU A 32 0.24 7.19 0.61
C LEU A 32 -0.24 8.63 0.47
N LYS A 33 -1.43 8.93 1.01
CA LYS A 33 -2.03 10.27 0.96
C LYS A 33 -2.40 10.72 2.38
N ASN A 34 -1.97 11.91 2.76
CA ASN A 34 -2.36 12.59 3.99
C ASN A 34 -2.51 14.09 3.72
N ASN A 35 -3.73 14.63 3.81
CA ASN A 35 -4.04 16.04 3.50
C ASN A 35 -3.42 16.48 2.16
N SER A 36 -2.39 17.34 2.20
CA SER A 36 -1.65 17.86 1.04
C SER A 36 -0.46 16.98 0.62
N PHE A 37 -0.06 16.00 1.41
CA PHE A 37 1.02 15.07 1.10
C PHE A 37 0.51 13.90 0.27
N VAL A 38 1.17 13.64 -0.86
CA VAL A 38 0.95 12.47 -1.70
C VAL A 38 2.31 11.89 -2.07
N GLN A 39 2.50 10.61 -1.76
CA GLN A 39 3.66 9.84 -2.20
C GLN A 39 3.17 8.60 -2.93
N SER A 40 3.79 8.29 -4.08
CA SER A 40 3.49 7.09 -4.86
C SER A 40 4.72 6.20 -4.89
N LYS A 41 4.52 4.89 -4.77
CA LYS A 41 5.57 3.88 -4.85
C LYS A 41 5.12 2.74 -5.75
N LYS A 42 6.09 2.05 -6.36
CA LYS A 42 5.85 0.83 -7.13
C LYS A 42 6.21 -0.40 -6.30
N PHE A 43 5.41 -1.44 -6.44
CA PHE A 43 5.63 -2.78 -5.93
C PHE A 43 5.68 -3.72 -7.13
N ILE A 44 6.67 -4.60 -7.19
CA ILE A 44 6.80 -5.59 -8.27
C ILE A 44 6.52 -6.95 -7.64
N LEU A 45 5.45 -7.59 -8.08
CA LEU A 45 5.09 -8.94 -7.68
C LEU A 45 5.63 -9.93 -8.72
N MET A 46 6.39 -10.92 -8.26
CA MET A 46 6.85 -12.05 -9.06
C MET A 46 6.44 -13.32 -8.34
N LYS A 47 5.44 -14.01 -8.89
CA LYS A 47 5.06 -15.39 -8.55
C LYS A 47 5.79 -16.39 -9.43
#